data_AF-A0A6M3HCS3-F1
#
_entry.id   AF-A0A6M3HCS3-F1
#
_cell.length_a   1.000
_cell.length_b   1.000
_cell.length_c   1.000
_cell.angle_alpha   90.00
_cell.angle_beta   90.00
_cell.angle_gamma   90.00
#
_symmetry.space_group_name_H-M   'P 1'
#
loop_
_entity.id
_entity.type
_entity.pdbx_description
1 polymer ?
#
loop_
_entity_poly.entity_id
_entity_poly.type
_entity_poly.pdbx_seq_one_letter_code
_entity_poly.pdbx_strand_id
1 'polypeptide(L)'
;MYVKPTDVLSPRGHVEVLDVLYDAGEWDVSVARINYRDELNQPFSECTGIRWNGNLDEGSKGMPLSRGYPVWFVIPKEFAACIQARALELNTDNIPAVIAEIKMKVESERASNPNTNMLEYKTARQLSETDVDAILGGLKDVGIFEAFTEGAHTIDINGVHTLMLMFPAKRK
;
A
#
# COMPACT_ATOMS: atom_id res chain seq x y z
N MET A 1 12.26 13.85 -15.78
CA MET A 1 11.53 12.59 -16.03
C MET A 1 10.98 12.06 -14.72
N TYR A 2 9.68 12.21 -14.56
CA TYR A 2 8.92 11.51 -13.53
C TYR A 2 9.00 9.98 -13.77
N VAL A 3 9.18 9.23 -12.68
CA VAL A 3 9.24 7.77 -12.68
C VAL A 3 8.14 7.30 -11.75
N LYS A 4 7.26 6.42 -12.22
CA LYS A 4 6.17 5.89 -11.40
C LYS A 4 6.74 5.28 -10.13
N PRO A 5 6.13 5.50 -8.96
CA PRO A 5 6.70 5.04 -7.69
C PRO A 5 6.94 3.52 -7.63
N THR A 6 6.08 2.73 -8.28
CA THR A 6 6.25 1.27 -8.42
C THR A 6 7.56 0.86 -9.11
N ASP A 7 8.12 1.75 -9.93
CA ASP A 7 9.30 1.50 -10.77
C ASP A 7 10.59 2.09 -10.15
N VAL A 8 10.48 2.72 -8.97
CA VAL A 8 11.62 3.27 -8.23
C VAL A 8 12.33 2.16 -7.46
N LEU A 9 13.19 1.42 -8.17
CA LEU A 9 13.88 0.22 -7.69
C LEU A 9 15.37 0.42 -7.38
N SER A 10 15.81 1.67 -7.21
CA SER A 10 17.21 1.99 -6.90
C SER A 10 17.41 2.25 -5.39
N PRO A 11 18.57 1.88 -4.81
CA PRO A 11 19.70 1.19 -5.45
C PRO A 11 19.35 -0.22 -5.93
N ARG A 12 19.86 -0.60 -7.11
CA ARG A 12 19.43 -1.82 -7.80
C ARG A 12 19.67 -3.05 -6.92
N GLY A 13 18.60 -3.81 -6.68
CA GLY A 13 18.66 -5.03 -5.86
C GLY A 13 18.63 -4.77 -4.35
N HIS A 14 18.52 -3.52 -3.91
CA HIS A 14 18.37 -3.17 -2.48
C HIS A 14 16.93 -2.78 -2.11
N VAL A 15 16.05 -2.63 -3.11
CA VAL A 15 14.68 -2.14 -2.93
C VAL A 15 13.70 -3.04 -3.66
N GLU A 16 12.60 -3.39 -2.99
CA GLU A 16 11.38 -3.89 -3.61
C GLU A 16 10.21 -3.04 -3.14
N VAL A 17 9.37 -2.56 -4.05
CA VAL A 17 8.17 -1.80 -3.69
C VAL A 17 7.05 -2.80 -3.42
N LEU A 18 6.51 -2.79 -2.19
CA LEU A 18 5.43 -3.69 -1.78
C LEU A 18 4.06 -3.10 -2.14
N ASP A 19 3.84 -1.86 -1.73
CA ASP A 19 2.59 -1.13 -1.92
C ASP A 19 2.87 0.36 -2.02
N VAL A 20 2.29 1.03 -3.01
CA VAL A 20 2.27 2.50 -3.06
C VAL A 20 1.05 2.98 -2.30
N LEU A 21 1.28 3.65 -1.17
CA LEU A 21 0.20 4.14 -0.29
C LEU A 21 -0.38 5.46 -0.80
N TYR A 22 0.47 6.31 -1.37
CA TYR A 22 0.09 7.61 -1.94
C TYR A 22 1.03 8.01 -3.06
N ASP A 23 0.48 8.60 -4.11
CA ASP A 23 1.22 9.16 -5.23
C ASP A 23 0.46 10.37 -5.77
N ALA A 24 0.93 11.56 -5.43
CA ALA A 24 0.33 12.81 -5.89
C ALA A 24 0.76 13.22 -7.31
N GLY A 25 1.56 12.38 -7.99
CA GLY A 25 2.05 12.65 -9.34
C GLY A 25 3.23 13.61 -9.35
N GLU A 26 3.36 14.37 -10.44
CA GLU A 26 4.53 15.20 -10.68
C GLU A 26 4.62 16.38 -9.71
N TRP A 27 5.86 16.78 -9.38
CA TRP A 27 6.11 17.90 -8.46
C TRP A 27 5.37 17.79 -7.11
N ASP A 28 5.21 16.56 -6.63
CA ASP A 28 4.57 16.29 -5.33
C ASP A 28 5.18 15.01 -4.72
N VAL A 29 4.57 14.45 -3.68
CA VAL A 29 5.12 13.36 -2.87
C VAL A 29 4.51 12.00 -3.23
N SER A 30 5.35 10.97 -3.16
CA SER A 30 4.89 9.58 -3.08
C SER A 30 5.35 8.92 -1.78
N VAL A 31 4.49 8.07 -1.24
CA VAL A 31 4.73 7.27 -0.02
C VAL A 31 4.44 5.80 -0.35
N ALA A 32 5.32 4.90 0.07
CA ALA A 32 5.19 3.47 -0.17
C ALA A 32 5.65 2.62 1.01
N ARG A 33 5.09 1.41 1.12
CA ARG A 33 5.72 0.28 1.83
C ARG A 33 6.75 -0.33 0.90
N ILE A 34 7.97 -0.47 1.38
CA ILE A 34 9.07 -1.06 0.62
C ILE A 34 9.79 -2.08 1.49
N ASN A 35 10.39 -3.06 0.83
CA ASN A 35 11.45 -3.87 1.40
C ASN A 35 12.78 -3.20 1.07
N TYR A 36 13.62 -2.97 2.09
CA TYR A 36 14.94 -2.42 1.93
C TYR A 36 16.00 -3.29 2.61
N ARG A 37 17.19 -3.36 2.02
CA ARG A 37 18.37 -3.98 2.63
C ARG A 37 19.61 -3.12 2.38
N ASP A 38 20.44 -2.96 3.40
CA ASP A 38 21.68 -2.19 3.26
C ASP A 38 22.72 -2.94 2.42
N GLU A 39 22.79 -4.27 2.56
CA GLU A 39 23.74 -5.13 1.85
C GLU A 39 23.00 -6.27 1.11
N LEU A 40 23.52 -6.70 -0.04
CA LEU A 40 22.87 -7.70 -0.90
C LEU A 40 22.75 -9.11 -0.27
N ASN A 41 23.57 -9.40 0.72
CA ASN A 41 23.57 -10.65 1.50
C ASN A 41 22.66 -10.59 2.73
N GLN A 42 22.11 -9.43 3.07
CA GLN A 42 21.18 -9.28 4.19
C GLN A 42 19.73 -9.53 3.76
N PRO A 43 18.88 -10.03 4.66
CA PRO A 43 17.45 -10.14 4.39
C PRO A 43 16.85 -8.75 4.21
N PHE A 44 15.77 -8.67 3.45
CA PHE A 44 14.97 -7.46 3.41
C PHE A 44 14.34 -7.17 4.77
N SER A 45 14.31 -5.89 5.13
CA SER A 45 13.44 -5.35 6.17
C SER A 45 12.37 -4.50 5.53
N GLU A 46 11.12 -4.73 5.89
CA GLU A 46 10.05 -3.82 5.52
C GLU A 46 10.26 -2.45 6.20
N CYS A 47 10.05 -1.37 5.45
CA CYS A 47 10.08 0.01 5.92
C CYS A 47 9.16 0.92 5.09
N THR A 48 9.05 2.17 5.51
CA THR A 48 8.30 3.20 4.78
C THR A 48 9.26 4.03 3.94
N GLY A 49 9.00 4.11 2.63
CA GLY A 49 9.69 5.00 1.71
C GLY A 49 8.89 6.26 1.47
N ILE A 50 9.57 7.41 1.42
CA ILE A 50 9.01 8.67 0.90
C ILE A 50 9.93 9.25 -0.17
N ARG A 51 9.36 9.98 -1.14
CA ARG A 51 10.14 10.75 -2.12
C ARG A 51 9.34 11.93 -2.64
N TRP A 52 10.06 12.99 -2.99
CA TRP A 52 9.58 14.05 -3.86
C TRP A 52 9.71 13.60 -5.32
N ASN A 53 8.64 13.74 -6.07
CA ASN A 53 8.55 13.34 -7.45
C ASN A 53 9.17 14.36 -8.38
N GLY A 54 9.64 13.84 -9.51
CA GLY A 54 10.12 14.68 -10.59
C GLY A 54 8.98 15.20 -11.44
N ASN A 55 9.35 15.77 -12.57
CA ASN A 55 8.44 16.17 -13.61
C ASN A 55 9.05 15.79 -14.96
N LEU A 56 8.21 15.34 -15.87
CA LEU A 56 8.65 14.87 -17.17
C LEU A 56 9.25 15.99 -18.00
N ASP A 57 8.52 17.10 -18.10
CA ASP A 57 8.81 18.24 -18.99
C ASP A 57 10.12 18.96 -18.64
N GLU A 58 10.40 19.11 -17.34
CA GLU A 58 11.61 19.78 -16.85
C GLU A 58 12.81 18.85 -16.71
N GLY A 59 12.69 17.58 -17.09
CA GLY A 59 13.79 16.62 -16.95
C GLY A 59 14.12 16.23 -15.50
N SER A 60 13.44 16.79 -14.50
CA SER A 60 13.62 16.47 -13.08
C SER A 60 13.21 15.04 -12.74
N LYS A 61 14.05 14.31 -12.00
CA LYS A 61 13.74 12.96 -11.47
C LYS A 61 13.24 12.99 -10.03
N GLY A 62 13.02 14.18 -9.47
CA GLY A 62 12.66 14.38 -8.08
C GLY A 62 13.82 14.13 -7.14
N MET A 63 13.52 13.98 -5.85
CA MET A 63 14.50 13.78 -4.79
C MET A 63 13.98 12.77 -3.74
N PRO A 64 14.85 11.97 -3.11
CA PRO A 64 16.30 11.92 -3.30
C PRO A 64 16.73 11.20 -4.58
N LEU A 65 17.99 11.42 -4.97
CA LEU A 65 18.67 10.75 -6.07
C LEU A 65 19.95 10.07 -5.59
N SER A 66 20.26 8.90 -6.17
CA SER A 66 21.57 8.25 -6.03
C SER A 66 22.14 7.93 -7.40
N ARG A 67 23.33 8.45 -7.70
CA ARG A 67 23.98 8.31 -9.03
C ARG A 67 23.05 8.68 -10.20
N GLY A 68 22.19 9.67 -9.99
CA GLY A 68 21.21 10.13 -10.99
C GLY A 68 19.96 9.26 -11.15
N TYR A 69 19.75 8.27 -10.27
CA TYR A 69 18.54 7.45 -10.22
C TYR A 69 17.63 7.86 -9.07
N PRO A 70 16.29 7.86 -9.27
CA PRO A 70 15.33 8.07 -8.18
C PRO A 70 15.50 6.98 -7.12
N VAL A 71 15.57 7.37 -5.85
CA VAL A 71 15.58 6.44 -4.72
C VAL A 71 14.51 6.84 -3.71
N TRP A 72 14.26 5.95 -2.74
CA TRP A 72 13.40 6.22 -1.60
C TRP A 72 14.23 6.76 -0.44
N PHE A 73 13.71 7.76 0.26
CA PHE A 73 14.17 8.07 1.61
C PHE A 73 13.46 7.12 2.57
N VAL A 74 14.23 6.30 3.29
CA VAL A 74 13.69 5.40 4.31
C VAL A 74 13.33 6.21 5.55
N ILE A 75 12.05 6.24 5.86
CA ILE A 75 11.51 6.92 7.04
C ILE A 75 11.90 6.17 8.32
N PRO A 76 12.43 6.88 9.35
CA PRO A 76 12.66 6.29 10.67
C PRO A 76 11.38 5.70 11.28
N LYS A 77 11.50 4.58 11.98
CA LYS A 77 10.34 3.79 12.47
C LYS A 77 9.40 4.61 13.36
N GLU A 78 9.94 5.57 14.10
CA GLU A 78 9.23 6.50 14.98
C GLU A 78 8.20 7.36 14.23
N PHE A 79 8.44 7.64 12.95
CA PHE A 79 7.57 8.46 12.10
C PHE A 79 6.80 7.65 11.05
N ALA A 80 7.11 6.36 10.88
CA ALA A 80 6.53 5.54 9.82
C ALA A 80 5.00 5.47 9.92
N ALA A 81 4.46 5.15 11.10
CA ALA A 81 3.03 4.94 11.29
C ALA A 81 2.19 6.18 10.97
N CYS A 82 2.63 7.38 11.39
CA CYS A 82 1.86 8.60 11.13
C CYS A 82 1.91 8.99 9.64
N ILE A 83 3.03 8.77 8.96
CA ILE A 83 3.17 9.02 7.52
C ILE A 83 2.31 8.04 6.72
N GLN A 84 2.32 6.76 7.06
CA GLN A 84 1.48 5.74 6.40
C GLN A 84 -0.01 6.05 6.58
N ALA A 85 -0.43 6.36 7.81
CA ALA A 85 -1.82 6.72 8.09
C ALA A 85 -2.26 7.93 7.25
N ARG A 86 -1.44 8.99 7.22
CA ARG A 86 -1.75 10.19 6.44
C ARG A 86 -1.79 9.93 4.93
N ALA A 87 -0.88 9.10 4.42
CA ALA A 87 -0.86 8.71 3.01
C ALA A 87 -2.16 7.99 2.61
N LEU A 88 -2.63 7.05 3.42
CA LEU A 88 -3.87 6.31 3.17
C LEU A 88 -5.13 7.18 3.29
N GLU A 89 -5.13 8.15 4.21
CA GLU A 89 -6.21 9.15 4.34
C GLU A 89 -6.30 10.05 3.11
N LEU A 90 -5.17 10.43 2.52
CA LEU A 90 -5.12 11.28 1.33
C LEU A 90 -5.49 10.53 0.05
N ASN A 91 -5.32 9.21 0.03
CA ASN A 91 -5.54 8.38 -1.15
C ASN A 91 -6.92 7.67 -1.13
N THR A 92 -7.99 8.44 -0.97
CA THR A 92 -9.34 7.88 -0.76
C THR A 92 -9.91 7.14 -1.96
N ASP A 93 -9.52 7.50 -3.18
CA ASP A 93 -10.18 7.06 -4.40
C ASP A 93 -9.24 6.19 -5.27
N ASN A 94 -8.18 5.67 -4.68
CA ASN A 94 -7.14 4.91 -5.36
C ASN A 94 -7.20 3.45 -4.94
N ILE A 95 -7.74 2.61 -5.82
CA ILE A 95 -7.92 1.16 -5.61
C ILE A 95 -6.66 0.48 -5.05
N PRO A 96 -5.46 0.64 -5.65
CA PRO A 96 -4.21 0.13 -5.07
C PRO A 96 -3.98 0.50 -3.60
N ALA A 97 -4.29 1.72 -3.18
CA ALA A 97 -4.11 2.14 -1.80
C ALA A 97 -5.16 1.53 -0.86
N VAL A 98 -6.40 1.35 -1.32
CA VAL A 98 -7.42 0.60 -0.57
C VAL A 98 -6.99 -0.85 -0.35
N ILE A 99 -6.47 -1.50 -1.40
CA ILE A 99 -5.92 -2.86 -1.33
C ILE A 99 -4.76 -2.91 -0.32
N ALA A 100 -3.83 -1.95 -0.40
CA ALA A 100 -2.70 -1.84 0.53
C ALA A 100 -3.16 -1.69 1.99
N GLU A 101 -4.14 -0.82 2.25
CA GLU A 101 -4.71 -0.65 3.60
C GLU A 101 -5.33 -1.95 4.12
N ILE A 102 -6.10 -2.65 3.29
CA ILE A 102 -6.71 -3.92 3.66
C ILE A 102 -5.63 -4.96 3.97
N LYS A 103 -4.57 -5.07 3.14
CA LYS A 103 -3.42 -5.95 3.40
C LYS A 103 -2.78 -5.63 4.75
N MET A 104 -2.52 -4.36 5.04
CA MET A 104 -1.95 -3.91 6.32
C MET A 104 -2.85 -4.27 7.51
N LYS A 105 -4.18 -4.10 7.38
CA LYS A 105 -5.13 -4.50 8.42
C LYS A 105 -5.16 -6.01 8.63
N VAL A 106 -5.13 -6.81 7.56
CA VAL A 106 -5.03 -8.28 7.65
C VAL A 106 -3.74 -8.71 8.34
N GLU A 107 -2.61 -8.09 8.01
CA GLU A 107 -1.32 -8.36 8.65
C GLU A 107 -1.33 -8.02 10.15
N SER A 108 -1.87 -6.85 10.51
CA SER A 108 -2.05 -6.44 11.90
C SER A 108 -2.96 -7.41 12.65
N GLU A 109 -4.09 -7.79 12.05
CA GLU A 109 -5.06 -8.72 12.64
C GLU A 109 -4.45 -10.10 12.86
N ARG A 110 -3.65 -10.60 11.91
CA ARG A 110 -2.89 -11.86 12.07
C ARG A 110 -1.82 -11.76 13.15
N ALA A 111 -1.18 -10.60 13.33
CA ALA A 111 -0.16 -10.41 14.35
C ALA A 111 -0.79 -10.41 15.76
N SER A 112 -1.96 -9.79 15.91
CA SER A 112 -2.70 -9.74 17.17
C SER A 112 -3.45 -11.04 17.47
N ASN A 113 -4.02 -11.69 16.46
CA ASN A 113 -4.86 -12.88 16.57
C ASN A 113 -4.41 -13.98 15.59
N PRO A 114 -3.35 -14.76 15.87
CA PRO A 114 -2.74 -15.67 14.88
C PRO A 114 -3.64 -16.79 14.32
N ASN A 115 -4.72 -17.11 15.02
CA ASN A 115 -5.70 -18.12 14.59
C ASN A 115 -6.88 -17.51 13.82
N THR A 116 -6.93 -16.19 13.64
CA THR A 116 -7.97 -15.53 12.86
C THR A 116 -7.78 -15.82 11.37
N ASN A 117 -8.89 -15.90 10.67
CA ASN A 117 -8.97 -16.08 9.23
C ASN A 117 -9.97 -15.10 8.59
N MET A 118 -10.43 -14.11 9.36
CA MET A 118 -11.48 -13.16 8.98
C MET A 118 -11.07 -11.73 9.35
N LEU A 119 -11.51 -10.76 8.56
CA LEU A 119 -11.43 -9.33 8.85
C LEU A 119 -12.73 -8.66 8.38
N GLU A 120 -13.36 -7.89 9.26
CA GLU A 120 -14.37 -6.91 8.85
C GLU A 120 -13.65 -5.60 8.50
N TYR A 121 -13.71 -5.20 7.24
CA TYR A 121 -13.18 -3.92 6.77
C TYR A 121 -14.32 -2.92 6.54
N LYS A 122 -14.20 -1.73 7.11
CA LYS A 122 -15.19 -0.64 6.96
C LYS A 122 -14.53 0.59 6.37
N THR A 123 -15.18 1.20 5.38
CA THR A 123 -14.69 2.44 4.77
C THR A 123 -15.84 3.35 4.34
N ALA A 124 -15.67 4.65 4.56
CA ALA A 124 -16.60 5.69 4.12
C ALA A 124 -16.19 6.32 2.78
N ARG A 125 -15.29 5.67 2.03
CA ARG A 125 -14.84 6.09 0.69
C ARG A 125 -15.99 5.97 -0.30
N GLN A 126 -16.03 6.89 -1.27
CA GLN A 126 -16.98 6.80 -2.38
C GLN A 126 -16.47 5.78 -3.39
N LEU A 127 -16.88 4.52 -3.24
CA LEU A 127 -16.49 3.43 -4.13
C LEU A 127 -17.66 3.07 -5.04
N SER A 128 -17.44 3.09 -6.35
CA SER A 128 -18.38 2.52 -7.30
C SER A 128 -18.38 0.98 -7.23
N GLU A 129 -19.38 0.34 -7.81
CA GLU A 129 -19.41 -1.13 -7.94
C GLU A 129 -18.17 -1.67 -8.66
N THR A 130 -17.71 -0.97 -9.70
CA THR A 130 -16.49 -1.33 -10.44
C THR A 130 -15.23 -1.18 -9.58
N ASP A 131 -15.18 -0.20 -8.67
CA ASP A 131 -14.05 -0.06 -7.74
C ASP A 131 -14.01 -1.22 -6.75
N VAL A 132 -15.17 -1.62 -6.23
CA VAL A 132 -15.29 -2.78 -5.33
C VAL A 132 -14.84 -4.05 -6.03
N ASP A 133 -15.29 -4.30 -7.26
CA ASP A 133 -14.86 -5.45 -8.06
C ASP A 133 -13.34 -5.47 -8.28
N ALA A 134 -12.75 -4.31 -8.60
CA ALA A 134 -11.31 -4.18 -8.77
C ALA A 134 -10.53 -4.42 -7.47
N ILE A 135 -11.05 -3.93 -6.34
CA ILE A 135 -10.48 -4.17 -5.01
C ILE A 135 -10.51 -5.67 -4.70
N LEU A 136 -11.65 -6.33 -4.84
CA LEU A 136 -11.80 -7.77 -4.58
C LEU A 136 -10.93 -8.61 -5.51
N GLY A 137 -10.82 -8.22 -6.78
CA GLY A 137 -9.92 -8.83 -7.75
C GLY A 137 -8.45 -8.76 -7.32
N GLY A 138 -7.97 -7.57 -6.94
CA GLY A 138 -6.59 -7.39 -6.48
C GLY A 138 -6.29 -8.06 -5.14
N LEU A 139 -7.28 -8.14 -4.24
CA LEU A 139 -7.16 -8.88 -2.98
C LEU A 139 -7.00 -10.39 -3.21
N LYS A 140 -7.73 -10.94 -4.19
CA LYS A 140 -7.66 -12.34 -4.56
C LYS A 140 -6.24 -12.75 -4.99
N ASP A 141 -5.56 -11.90 -5.73
CA ASP A 141 -4.19 -12.13 -6.20
C ASP A 141 -3.17 -12.25 -5.06
N VAL A 142 -3.47 -11.66 -3.90
CA VAL A 142 -2.65 -11.75 -2.68
C VAL A 142 -3.21 -12.74 -1.65
N GLY A 143 -4.20 -13.56 -2.02
CA GLY A 143 -4.77 -14.60 -1.18
C GLY A 143 -5.71 -14.09 -0.07
N ILE A 144 -6.32 -12.93 -0.28
CA ILE A 144 -7.42 -12.40 0.53
C ILE A 144 -8.70 -12.50 -0.32
N PHE A 145 -9.78 -13.01 0.26
CA PHE A 145 -11.01 -13.30 -0.48
C PHE A 145 -12.20 -12.66 0.21
N GLU A 146 -13.26 -12.38 -0.54
CA GLU A 146 -14.56 -12.09 0.05
C GLU A 146 -15.09 -13.35 0.78
N ALA A 147 -15.77 -13.15 1.91
CA ALA A 147 -16.40 -14.23 2.64
C ALA A 147 -17.55 -14.85 1.82
N PHE A 148 -17.68 -16.18 1.87
CA PHE A 148 -18.75 -16.92 1.19
C PHE A 148 -20.09 -16.85 1.94
N THR A 149 -20.54 -15.66 2.32
CA THR A 149 -21.76 -15.43 3.10
C THR A 149 -22.61 -14.34 2.49
N GLU A 150 -23.93 -14.44 2.64
CA GLU A 150 -24.83 -13.33 2.31
C GLU A 150 -24.47 -12.09 3.15
N GLY A 151 -24.39 -10.92 2.50
CA GLY A 151 -23.94 -9.68 3.15
C GLY A 151 -22.42 -9.57 3.33
N ALA A 152 -21.62 -10.32 2.58
CA ALA A 152 -20.16 -10.16 2.61
C ALA A 152 -19.70 -8.76 2.14
N HIS A 153 -20.44 -8.13 1.23
CA HIS A 153 -20.37 -6.69 0.98
C HIS A 153 -21.73 -6.05 1.29
N THR A 154 -21.72 -5.02 2.13
CA THR A 154 -22.90 -4.18 2.41
C THR A 154 -22.52 -2.70 2.34
N ILE A 155 -23.52 -1.85 2.09
CA ILE A 155 -23.40 -0.39 2.15
C ILE A 155 -24.50 0.12 3.07
N ASP A 156 -24.13 0.87 4.10
CA ASP A 156 -25.11 1.44 5.03
C ASP A 156 -25.73 2.75 4.51
N ILE A 157 -26.68 3.32 5.25
CA ILE A 157 -27.38 4.55 4.89
C ILE A 157 -26.47 5.79 4.80
N ASN A 158 -25.26 5.72 5.37
CA ASN A 158 -24.26 6.78 5.34
C ASN A 158 -23.24 6.56 4.21
N GLY A 159 -23.41 5.52 3.38
CA GLY A 159 -22.46 5.16 2.33
C GLY A 159 -21.21 4.44 2.85
N VAL A 160 -21.24 3.89 4.07
CA VAL A 160 -20.12 3.11 4.59
C VAL A 160 -20.17 1.72 3.99
N HIS A 161 -19.14 1.38 3.20
CA HIS A 161 -18.91 0.04 2.70
C HIS A 161 -18.38 -0.84 3.84
N THR A 162 -19.00 -1.99 4.05
CA THR A 162 -18.49 -3.05 4.92
C THR A 162 -18.17 -4.27 4.05
N LEU A 163 -16.91 -4.72 4.10
CA LEU A 163 -16.41 -5.91 3.42
C LEU A 163 -15.98 -6.95 4.46
N MET A 164 -16.59 -8.13 4.40
CA MET A 164 -16.20 -9.30 5.18
C MET A 164 -15.20 -10.09 4.36
N LEU A 165 -13.95 -10.08 4.82
CA LEU A 165 -12.83 -10.68 4.12
C LEU A 165 -12.34 -11.90 4.87
N MET A 166 -11.94 -12.92 4.12
CA MET A 166 -11.31 -14.12 4.63
C MET A 166 -9.92 -14.31 4.05
N PHE A 167 -9.04 -14.93 4.81
CA PHE A 167 -7.67 -15.18 4.40
C PHE A 167 -7.15 -16.45 5.07
N PRO A 168 -6.18 -17.16 4.45
CA PRO A 168 -5.66 -18.40 5.03
C PRO A 168 -5.04 -18.13 6.39
N ALA A 169 -5.28 -19.04 7.34
CA ALA A 169 -4.56 -19.05 8.61
C ALA A 169 -3.06 -19.21 8.35
N LYS A 170 -2.22 -18.60 9.20
CA LYS A 170 -0.78 -18.73 9.08
C LYS A 170 -0.40 -20.21 9.24
N ARG A 171 0.13 -20.85 8.18
CA ARG A 171 0.65 -22.23 8.30
C ARG A 171 1.76 -22.20 9.36
N LYS A 172 1.61 -23.03 10.39
CA LYS A 172 2.63 -23.24 11.43
C LYS A 172 3.90 -23.83 10.84
#